data_AF-A0A3S9PPP0-F1
#
_entry.id   AF-A0A3S9PPP0-F1
#
_cell.length_a   1.000
_cell.length_b   1.000
_cell.length_c   1.000
_cell.angle_alpha   90.00
_cell.angle_beta   90.00
_cell.angle_gamma   90.00
#
_symmetry.space_group_name_H-M   'P 1'
#
loop_
_entity.id
_entity.type
_entity.pdbx_description
1 polymer ?
#
loop_
_entity_poly.entity_id
_entity_poly.type
_entity_poly.pdbx_seq_one_letter_code
_entity_poly.pdbx_strand_id
1 'polypeptide(L)'
;MPNPIIAPYARAAALVDRDGTLVRAKNVTADVQKTDVGVYRVTVGENIDTTSAACQATVAGGSGAIWGAEIHVRTDPSNNDHIVTVFTGRNGAPFDQPFHLAVL
;
A
#
# COMPACT_ATOMS: atom_id res chain seq x y z
N MET A 1 15.10 9.21 -0.84
CA MET A 1 14.13 8.94 -1.92
C MET A 1 14.07 7.43 -2.11
N PRO A 2 12.88 6.80 -2.11
CA PRO A 2 12.73 5.36 -2.34
C PRO A 2 13.33 4.94 -3.69
N ASN A 3 13.72 3.67 -3.82
CA ASN A 3 14.17 3.15 -5.10
C ASN A 3 13.00 3.11 -6.11
N PRO A 4 13.23 3.34 -7.41
CA PRO A 4 12.16 3.31 -8.40
C PRO A 4 11.58 1.88 -8.54
N ILE A 5 10.27 1.78 -8.71
CA ILE A 5 9.60 0.55 -9.16
C ILE A 5 9.14 0.71 -10.62
N ILE A 6 9.46 -0.27 -11.46
CA ILE A 6 9.02 -0.27 -12.87
C ILE A 6 7.64 -0.91 -12.93
N ALA A 7 6.60 -0.06 -13.03
CA ALA A 7 5.21 -0.49 -13.15
C ALA A 7 4.57 0.28 -14.33
N PRO A 8 4.77 -0.13 -15.59
CA PRO A 8 4.40 0.68 -16.76
C PRO A 8 2.90 0.97 -16.83
N TYR A 9 2.06 0.02 -16.40
CA TYR A 9 0.60 0.12 -16.49
C TYR A 9 -0.09 0.65 -15.22
N ALA A 10 0.64 0.86 -14.12
CA ALA A 10 0.07 1.43 -12.91
C ALA A 10 0.28 2.95 -12.89
N ARG A 11 -0.75 3.71 -12.52
CA ARG A 11 -0.65 5.16 -12.27
C ARG A 11 0.28 5.43 -11.10
N ALA A 12 0.15 4.65 -10.03
CA ALA A 12 1.07 4.63 -8.89
C ALA A 12 1.35 3.20 -8.44
N ALA A 13 2.54 2.98 -7.89
CA ALA A 13 2.91 1.69 -7.30
C ALA A 13 3.89 1.88 -6.14
N ALA A 14 3.79 1.01 -5.14
CA ALA A 14 4.69 1.02 -4.00
C ALA A 14 5.04 -0.40 -3.54
N LEU A 15 6.24 -0.54 -2.98
CA LEU A 15 6.61 -1.62 -2.07
C LEU A 15 6.83 -0.99 -0.70
N VAL A 16 6.02 -1.39 0.27
CA VAL A 16 6.04 -0.89 1.65
C VAL A 16 6.49 -2.04 2.56
N ASP A 17 7.44 -1.78 3.46
CA ASP A 17 7.87 -2.74 4.48
C ASP A 17 6.91 -2.73 5.69
N ARG A 18 7.00 -3.74 6.55
CA ARG A 18 6.12 -3.96 7.72
C ARG A 18 6.08 -2.81 8.73
N ASP A 19 7.09 -1.94 8.73
CA ASP A 19 7.15 -0.77 9.61
C ASP A 19 6.52 0.48 8.98
N GLY A 20 6.03 0.37 7.74
CA GLY A 20 5.53 1.49 6.95
C GLY A 20 6.60 2.14 6.08
N THR A 21 7.84 1.66 6.09
CA THR A 21 8.91 2.22 5.27
C THR A 21 8.63 2.00 3.77
N LEU A 22 8.64 3.08 3.00
CA LEU A 22 8.51 3.02 1.54
C LEU A 22 9.84 2.58 0.91
N VAL A 23 9.92 1.31 0.52
CA VAL A 23 11.13 0.68 -0.03
C VAL A 23 11.31 1.05 -1.51
N ARG A 24 10.22 0.95 -2.28
CA ARG A 24 10.20 1.31 -3.71
C ARG A 24 8.92 2.04 -4.08
N ALA A 25 9.00 2.96 -5.04
CA ALA A 25 7.86 3.79 -5.42
C ALA A 25 7.84 4.23 -6.88
N LYS A 26 6.62 4.44 -7.40
CA LYS A 26 6.29 5.16 -8.63
C LYS A 26 5.07 6.02 -8.30
N ASN A 27 5.18 7.34 -8.44
CA ASN A 27 4.08 8.30 -8.20
C ASN A 27 3.36 8.11 -6.85
N VAL A 28 4.08 7.64 -5.84
CA VAL A 28 3.66 7.58 -4.44
C VAL A 28 4.51 8.61 -3.71
N THR A 29 3.89 9.46 -2.89
CA THR A 29 4.65 10.43 -2.10
C THR A 29 5.40 9.68 -1.00
N ALA A 30 6.45 10.26 -0.44
CA ALA A 30 7.24 9.60 0.61
C ALA A 30 6.46 9.38 1.92
N ASP A 31 5.20 9.83 2.00
CA ASP A 31 4.35 9.81 3.19
C ASP A 31 3.49 8.54 3.23
N VAL A 32 4.12 7.43 3.63
CA VAL A 32 3.38 6.23 4.08
C VAL A 32 3.27 6.31 5.60
N GLN A 33 2.05 6.39 6.10
CA GLN A 33 1.77 6.50 7.53
C GLN A 33 1.23 5.17 8.05
N LYS A 34 1.99 4.52 8.92
CA LYS A 34 1.48 3.42 9.73
C LYS A 34 0.70 4.01 10.91
N THR A 35 -0.63 3.89 10.86
CA THR A 35 -1.51 4.52 11.86
C THR A 35 -1.88 3.60 13.01
N ASP A 36 -1.82 2.29 12.79
CA ASP A 36 -2.10 1.25 13.79
C ASP A 36 -1.42 -0.07 13.37
N VAL A 37 -1.50 -1.12 14.21
CA VAL A 37 -1.06 -2.47 13.85
C VAL A 37 -1.85 -2.94 12.63
N GLY A 38 -1.12 -3.25 11.56
CA GLY A 38 -1.68 -3.69 10.29
C GLY A 38 -2.46 -2.61 9.54
N VAL A 39 -2.30 -1.32 9.86
CA VAL A 39 -3.03 -0.23 9.17
C VAL A 39 -2.06 0.81 8.62
N TYR A 40 -2.10 0.99 7.30
CA TYR A 40 -1.22 1.90 6.56
C TYR A 40 -2.05 2.83 5.69
N ARG A 41 -1.65 4.11 5.65
CA ARG A 41 -2.16 5.10 4.71
C ARG A 41 -1.05 5.43 3.73
N VAL A 42 -1.31 5.22 2.45
CA VAL A 42 -0.37 5.49 1.37
C VAL A 42 -0.91 6.64 0.55
N THR A 43 -0.17 7.76 0.56
CA THR A 43 -0.52 8.94 -0.22
C THR A 43 0.07 8.83 -1.63
N VAL A 44 -0.77 8.87 -2.66
CA VAL A 44 -0.35 8.89 -4.06
C VAL A 44 -0.12 10.32 -4.55
N GLY A 45 0.47 10.47 -5.74
CA GLY A 45 0.66 11.80 -6.34
C GLY A 45 -0.66 12.55 -6.54
N GLU A 46 -0.62 13.88 -6.43
CA GLU A 46 -1.80 14.79 -6.49
C GLU A 46 -2.59 14.70 -7.80
N ASN A 47 -2.00 14.13 -8.86
CA ASN A 47 -2.68 13.93 -10.14
C ASN A 47 -3.40 12.57 -10.25
N ILE A 48 -3.48 11.79 -9.16
CA ILE A 48 -4.08 10.46 -9.14
C ILE A 48 -5.26 10.45 -8.17
N ASP A 49 -6.46 10.44 -8.72
CA ASP A 49 -7.69 10.19 -7.99
C ASP A 49 -7.87 8.68 -7.74
N THR A 50 -7.80 8.27 -6.49
CA THR A 50 -7.94 6.88 -6.03
C THR A 50 -9.40 6.42 -5.95
N THR A 51 -10.36 7.34 -6.00
CA THR A 51 -11.79 7.04 -5.89
C THR A 51 -12.36 6.48 -7.19
N SER A 52 -11.74 6.84 -8.31
CA SER A 52 -12.05 6.33 -9.66
C SER A 52 -11.06 5.27 -10.16
N ALA A 53 -10.00 4.97 -9.40
CA ALA A 53 -8.97 4.00 -9.76
C ALA A 53 -9.20 2.63 -9.13
N ALA A 54 -8.81 1.58 -9.85
CA ALA A 54 -8.74 0.24 -9.25
C ALA A 54 -7.47 0.15 -8.40
N CYS A 55 -7.66 0.00 -7.08
CA CYS A 55 -6.57 -0.16 -6.13
C CYS A 55 -6.44 -1.63 -5.72
N GLN A 56 -5.23 -2.18 -5.86
CA GLN A 56 -4.94 -3.55 -5.47
C GLN A 56 -3.69 -3.59 -4.61
N ALA A 57 -3.74 -4.34 -3.52
CA ALA A 57 -2.57 -4.65 -2.70
C ALA A 57 -2.39 -6.15 -2.57
N THR A 58 -1.13 -6.57 -2.48
CA THR A 58 -0.76 -7.96 -2.25
C THR A 58 0.33 -8.00 -1.19
N VAL A 59 0.24 -8.97 -0.28
CA VAL A 59 1.30 -9.18 0.71
C VAL A 59 2.60 -9.48 -0.02
N ALA A 60 3.66 -8.76 0.33
CA ALA A 60 4.97 -8.96 -0.24
C ALA A 60 5.65 -10.13 0.48
N GLY A 61 6.03 -11.16 -0.28
CA GLY A 61 6.80 -12.28 0.28
C GLY A 61 8.21 -11.83 0.68
N GLY A 62 8.63 -12.14 1.92
CA GLY A 62 10.03 -12.11 2.36
C GLY A 62 10.72 -13.46 2.15
N SER A 63 11.85 -13.70 2.85
CA SER A 63 12.58 -14.98 2.85
C SER A 63 11.85 -16.10 3.62
N GLY A 64 10.54 -16.22 3.44
CA GLY A 64 9.67 -17.19 4.11
C GLY A 64 8.22 -17.00 3.68
N ALA A 65 7.50 -18.12 3.57
CA ALA A 65 6.08 -18.09 3.26
C ALA A 65 5.30 -17.52 4.45
N ILE A 66 4.63 -16.38 4.24
CA ILE A 66 3.78 -15.73 5.25
C ILE A 66 2.38 -16.36 5.18
N TRP A 67 2.27 -17.61 5.64
CA TRP A 67 0.99 -18.33 5.64
C TRP A 67 -0.03 -17.66 6.56
N GLY A 68 -1.30 -17.71 6.12
CA GLY A 68 -2.43 -17.10 6.82
C GLY A 68 -2.47 -15.57 6.71
N ALA A 69 -1.71 -14.99 5.78
CA ALA A 69 -1.69 -13.55 5.56
C ALA A 69 -2.98 -13.06 4.90
N GLU A 70 -3.44 -11.91 5.35
CA GLU A 70 -4.67 -11.24 4.91
C GLU A 70 -4.32 -9.82 4.52
N ILE A 71 -4.94 -9.33 3.44
CA ILE A 71 -4.75 -7.95 3.00
C ILE A 71 -6.04 -7.40 2.42
N HIS A 72 -6.37 -6.18 2.81
CA HIS A 72 -7.53 -5.45 2.30
C HIS A 72 -7.12 -4.03 1.92
N VAL A 73 -7.80 -3.50 0.91
CA VAL A 73 -7.61 -2.13 0.45
C VAL A 73 -8.92 -1.38 0.57
N ARG A 74 -8.84 -0.14 1.02
CA ARG A 74 -9.95 0.79 1.07
C ARG A 74 -9.51 2.17 0.60
N THR A 75 -10.31 2.75 -0.29
CA THR A 75 -10.25 4.17 -0.63
C THR A 75 -11.42 4.87 0.07
N ASP A 76 -11.20 6.08 0.57
CA ASP A 76 -12.24 6.88 1.23
C ASP A 76 -12.40 8.22 0.51
N PRO A 77 -13.34 8.32 -0.44
CA PRO A 77 -13.56 9.55 -1.21
C PRO A 77 -13.98 10.75 -0.36
N SER A 78 -14.49 10.52 0.85
CA SER A 78 -15.00 11.60 1.71
C SER A 78 -13.93 12.29 2.53
N ASN A 79 -12.74 11.68 2.62
CA ASN A 79 -11.66 12.13 3.48
C ASN A 79 -10.47 12.66 2.67
N ASN A 80 -9.99 11.88 1.69
CA ASN A 80 -8.92 12.28 0.78
C ASN A 80 -8.88 11.32 -0.43
N ASP A 81 -9.07 11.87 -1.63
CA ASP A 81 -9.06 11.12 -2.89
C ASP A 81 -7.66 10.71 -3.35
N HIS A 82 -6.60 11.10 -2.64
CA HIS A 82 -5.22 10.69 -2.90
C HIS A 82 -4.67 9.71 -1.85
N ILE A 83 -5.50 9.16 -0.97
CA ILE A 83 -5.07 8.20 0.07
C ILE A 83 -5.67 6.82 -0.18
N VAL A 84 -4.79 5.83 -0.24
CA VAL A 84 -5.17 4.41 -0.18
C VAL A 84 -4.88 3.91 1.23
N THR A 85 -5.91 3.40 1.92
CA THR A 85 -5.72 2.68 3.18
C THR A 85 -5.52 1.20 2.89
N VAL A 86 -4.42 0.64 3.40
CA VAL A 86 -4.12 -0.79 3.33
C VAL A 86 -4.20 -1.38 4.72
N PHE A 87 -4.94 -2.48 4.84
CA PHE A 87 -5.05 -3.27 6.05
C PHE A 87 -4.32 -4.60 5.84
N THR A 88 -3.46 -4.99 6.77
CA THR A 88 -2.78 -6.28 6.76
C THR A 88 -3.11 -7.06 8.03
N GLY A 89 -3.22 -8.38 7.88
CA GLY A 89 -3.61 -9.27 8.96
C GLY A 89 -2.97 -10.64 8.86
N ARG A 90 -3.13 -11.42 9.92
CA ARG A 90 -2.75 -12.82 9.95
C ARG A 90 -3.75 -13.61 10.79
N ASN A 91 -4.33 -14.66 10.20
CA ASN A 91 -5.29 -15.54 10.85
C ASN A 91 -6.44 -14.79 11.55
N GLY A 92 -7.04 -13.82 10.87
CA GLY A 92 -8.17 -13.03 11.36
C GLY A 92 -7.81 -11.92 12.37
N ALA A 93 -6.53 -11.65 12.62
CA ALA A 93 -6.07 -10.60 13.53
C ALA A 93 -5.20 -9.55 12.81
N PRO A 94 -5.25 -8.27 13.19
CA PRO A 94 -4.35 -7.25 12.66
C PRO A 94 -2.89 -7.63 12.87
N PHE A 95 -2.07 -7.53 11.83
CA PHE A 95 -0.66 -7.90 11.89
C PHE A 95 0.12 -7.12 10.84
N ASP A 96 1.28 -6.60 11.23
CA ASP A 96 2.15 -5.83 10.34
C ASP A 96 2.78 -6.73 9.28
N GLN A 97 2.52 -6.44 8.01
CA GLN A 97 3.10 -7.18 6.89
C GLN A 97 3.59 -6.22 5.81
N PRO A 98 4.69 -6.56 5.13
CA PRO A 98 5.10 -5.82 3.95
C PRO A 98 4.11 -6.09 2.80
N PHE A 99 3.92 -5.14 1.90
CA PHE A 99 2.99 -5.27 0.78
C PHE A 99 3.42 -4.50 -0.47
N HIS A 100 2.97 -5.00 -1.61
CA HIS A 100 2.91 -4.23 -2.84
C HIS A 100 1.55 -3.53 -2.94
N LEU A 101 1.56 -2.30 -3.42
CA LEU A 101 0.36 -1.55 -3.80
C LEU A 101 0.47 -1.17 -5.27
N ALA A 102 -0.63 -1.32 -6.02
CA ALA A 102 -0.80 -0.81 -7.36
C ALA A 102 -2.13 -0.04 -7.48
N VAL A 103 -2.05 1.13 -8.11
CA VAL A 103 -3.20 1.97 -8.47
C VAL A 103 -3.25 2.05 -9.99
N LEU A 104 -4.34 1.60 -10.61
CA LEU A 104 -4.49 1.39 -12.05
C LEU A 104 -5.31 2.51 -12.74
#